data_AF-A0A1K1N149-F1
#
_entry.id   AF-A0A1K1N149-F1
#
_cell.length_a   1.000
_cell.length_b   1.000
_cell.length_c   1.000
_cell.angle_alpha   90.00
_cell.angle_beta   90.00
_cell.angle_gamma   90.00
#
_symmetry.space_group_name_H-M   'P 1'
#
loop_
_entity.id
_entity.type
_entity.pdbx_description
1 polymer ?
#
loop_
_entity_poly.entity_id
_entity_poly.type
_entity_poly.pdbx_seq_one_letter_code
_entity_poly.pdbx_strand_id
1 'polypeptide(L)'
;MGNEIYFDTVLGGYVKNDVLAKIDAYNALIDRISGMMISDAAINAELLKIRHMPLRKAKILFLPASGFSVSQTDSYIDDLEREIADKVML
;
A
#
# COMPACT_ATOMS: atom_id res chain seq x y z
N MET A 1 10.07 -8.24 -12.58
CA MET A 1 9.36 -7.30 -13.48
C MET A 1 8.56 -6.38 -12.58
N GLY A 2 8.93 -5.10 -12.46
CA GLY A 2 8.18 -4.17 -11.60
C GLY A 2 6.84 -3.87 -12.26
N ASN A 3 5.73 -4.12 -11.56
CA ASN A 3 4.44 -3.56 -11.97
C ASN A 3 4.58 -2.04 -11.89
N GLU A 4 4.57 -1.36 -13.05
CA GLU A 4 4.53 0.09 -13.08
C GLU A 4 3.13 0.53 -12.62
N ILE A 5 3.06 1.09 -11.41
CA ILE A 5 1.82 1.57 -10.83
C ILE A 5 1.56 2.97 -11.36
N TYR A 6 0.54 3.11 -12.22
CA TYR A 6 0.11 4.39 -12.76
C TYR A 6 -1.06 4.93 -11.94
N PHE A 7 -0.76 5.84 -11.02
CA PHE A 7 -1.78 6.64 -10.33
C PHE A 7 -1.87 8.04 -10.91
N ASP A 8 -3.10 8.47 -11.17
CA ASP A 8 -3.39 9.84 -11.53
C ASP A 8 -2.97 10.77 -10.40
N THR A 9 -2.37 11.90 -10.80
CA THR A 9 -1.99 12.94 -9.86
C THR A 9 -3.13 13.95 -9.75
N VAL A 10 -3.72 14.08 -8.57
CA VAL A 10 -4.85 14.98 -8.28
C VAL A 10 -4.51 15.95 -7.16
N LEU A 11 -5.17 17.12 -7.16
CA LEU A 11 -5.04 18.09 -6.07
C LEU A 11 -5.70 17.55 -4.80
N GLY A 12 -4.97 17.54 -3.67
CA GLY A 12 -5.47 17.01 -2.40
C GLY A 12 -5.43 15.48 -2.29
N GLY A 13 -4.72 14.81 -3.20
CA GLY A 13 -4.40 13.39 -3.13
C GLY A 13 -3.46 13.03 -1.98
N TYR A 14 -3.06 11.76 -1.87
CA TYR A 14 -2.06 11.31 -0.90
C TYR A 14 -0.64 11.70 -1.29
N VAL A 15 0.22 11.91 -0.30
CA VAL A 15 1.65 12.13 -0.50
C VAL A 15 2.24 10.92 -1.21
N LYS A 16 2.84 11.15 -2.39
CA LYS A 16 3.39 10.09 -3.25
C LYS A 16 4.32 9.15 -2.49
N ASN A 17 5.22 9.71 -1.67
CA ASN A 17 6.17 8.93 -0.87
C ASN A 17 5.48 8.04 0.17
N ASP A 18 4.41 8.52 0.82
CA ASP A 18 3.68 7.73 1.82
C ASP A 18 2.95 6.55 1.13
N VAL A 19 2.36 6.80 -0.04
CA VAL A 19 1.69 5.77 -0.85
C VAL A 19 2.68 4.71 -1.32
N LEU A 20 3.81 5.13 -1.91
CA LEU A 20 4.86 4.20 -2.37
C LEU A 20 5.41 3.36 -1.21
N ALA A 21 5.71 3.99 -0.06
CA ALA A 21 6.19 3.26 1.10
C ALA A 21 5.19 2.21 1.62
N LYS A 22 3.89 2.51 1.58
CA LYS A 22 2.85 1.57 2.00
C LYS A 22 2.71 0.41 1.01
N ILE A 23 2.74 0.69 -0.29
CA ILE A 23 2.71 -0.32 -1.35
C ILE A 23 3.94 -1.22 -1.29
N ASP A 24 5.14 -0.64 -1.13
CA ASP A 24 6.38 -1.39 -1.00
C ASP A 24 6.33 -2.34 0.21
N ALA A 25 5.70 -1.91 1.31
CA ALA A 25 5.52 -2.77 2.48
C ALA A 25 4.55 -3.94 2.21
N TYR A 26 3.45 -3.71 1.49
CA TYR A 26 2.54 -4.79 1.04
C TYR A 26 3.26 -5.78 0.11
N ASN A 27 3.98 -5.27 -0.90
CA ASN A 27 4.74 -6.11 -1.83
C ASN A 27 5.81 -6.94 -1.11
N ALA A 28 6.55 -6.32 -0.18
CA ALA A 28 7.54 -7.03 0.64
C ALA A 28 6.91 -8.14 1.50
N LEU A 29 5.68 -7.92 1.98
CA LEU A 29 4.94 -8.96 2.71
C LEU A 29 4.53 -10.11 1.76
N ILE A 30 4.00 -9.79 0.57
CA ILE A 30 3.63 -10.78 -0.45
C ILE A 30 4.84 -11.64 -0.87
N ASP A 31 6.01 -11.04 -1.05
CA ASP A 31 7.25 -11.75 -1.38
C ASP A 31 7.67 -12.70 -0.26
N ARG A 32 7.56 -12.28 1.01
CA ARG A 32 7.87 -13.13 2.17
C ARG A 32 6.91 -14.30 2.32
N ILE A 33 5.62 -14.09 2.05
CA ILE A 33 4.61 -15.16 2.02
C ILE A 33 4.94 -16.15 0.91
N SER A 34 5.23 -15.66 -0.29
CA SER A 34 5.54 -16.50 -1.46
C SER A 34 6.83 -17.30 -1.28
N GLY A 35 7.79 -16.80 -0.49
CA GLY A 35 8.99 -17.54 -0.09
C GLY A 35 8.80 -18.53 1.06
N MET A 36 7.58 -18.71 1.58
CA MET A 36 7.26 -19.49 2.80
C MET A 36 8.14 -19.09 4.00
N MET A 37 8.54 -17.82 4.09
CA MET A 37 9.51 -17.36 5.08
C MET A 37 8.87 -16.95 6.42
N ILE A 38 7.53 -16.90 6.50
CA ILE A 38 6.80 -16.41 7.67
C ILE A 38 5.53 -17.25 7.93
N SER A 39 5.11 -17.32 9.20
CA SER A 39 3.87 -18.00 9.60
C SER A 39 2.65 -17.09 9.52
N ASP A 40 1.44 -17.65 9.48
CA ASP A 40 0.17 -16.90 9.41
C ASP A 40 0.00 -15.85 10.51
N ALA A 41 0.48 -16.16 11.73
CA ALA A 41 0.48 -15.21 12.84
C ALA A 41 1.39 -14.00 12.57
N ALA A 42 2.55 -14.22 11.94
CA ALA A 42 3.45 -13.14 11.53
C ALA A 42 2.89 -12.36 10.34
N ILE A 43 2.19 -13.03 9.41
CA ILE A 43 1.50 -12.38 8.28
C ILE A 43 0.46 -11.38 8.81
N ASN A 44 -0.41 -11.82 9.72
CA ASN A 44 -1.43 -10.96 10.32
C ASN A 44 -0.82 -9.78 11.11
N ALA A 45 0.28 -10.01 11.83
CA ALA A 45 0.97 -8.96 12.57
C ALA A 45 1.59 -7.89 11.64
N GLU A 46 2.25 -8.30 10.56
CA GLU A 46 2.81 -7.39 9.57
C GLU A 46 1.72 -6.65 8.80
N LEU A 47 0.65 -7.36 8.39
CA LEU A 47 -0.50 -6.76 7.72
C LEU A 47 -1.14 -5.66 8.57
N LEU A 48 -1.29 -5.89 9.87
CA LEU A 48 -1.83 -4.89 10.79
C LEU A 48 -0.92 -3.64 10.87
N LYS A 49 0.40 -3.83 10.93
CA LYS A 49 1.37 -2.71 10.92
C LYS A 49 1.26 -1.88 9.64
N ILE A 50 1.17 -2.56 8.49
CA ILE A 50 1.06 -1.90 7.18
C ILE A 50 -0.26 -1.12 7.08
N ARG A 51 -1.38 -1.72 7.51
CA ARG A 51 -2.69 -1.04 7.57
C ARG A 51 -2.62 0.26 8.37
N HIS A 52 -1.92 0.26 9.51
CA HIS A 52 -1.74 1.43 10.35
C HIS A 52 -0.70 2.44 9.84
N MET A 53 0.00 2.18 8.72
CA MET A 53 0.90 3.18 8.14
C MET A 53 0.13 4.42 7.70
N PRO A 54 0.58 5.62 8.08
CA PRO A 54 -0.13 6.85 7.80
C PRO A 54 -0.05 7.22 6.32
N LEU A 55 -1.20 7.45 5.69
CA LEU A 55 -1.31 8.05 4.37
C LEU A 55 -1.70 9.52 4.53
N ARG A 56 -0.73 10.43 4.50
CA ARG A 56 -1.01 11.87 4.64
C ARG A 56 -1.48 12.43 3.31
N LYS A 57 -2.38 13.41 3.36
CA LYS A 57 -2.75 14.20 2.18
C LYS A 57 -1.61 15.15 1.79
N ALA A 58 -1.34 15.25 0.50
CA ALA A 58 -0.35 16.16 -0.06
C ALA A 58 -0.77 17.61 0.23
N LYS A 59 0.09 18.35 0.94
CA LYS A 59 -0.11 19.75 1.28
C LYS A 59 1.22 20.51 1.23
N ILE A 60 1.18 21.76 0.78
CA ILE A 60 2.30 22.72 0.81
C ILE A 60 1.79 23.98 1.48
N LEU A 61 2.45 24.42 2.56
CA LEU A 61 2.09 25.66 3.28
C LEU A 61 0.57 25.79 3.51
N PHE A 62 -0.04 24.73 4.02
CA PHE A 62 -1.48 24.61 4.31
C PHE A 62 -2.44 24.56 3.10
N LEU A 63 -1.95 24.71 1.87
CA LEU A 63 -2.73 24.52 0.65
C LEU A 63 -2.68 23.06 0.18
N PRO A 64 -3.77 22.53 -0.41
CA PRO A 64 -3.75 21.20 -1.01
C PRO A 64 -2.73 21.19 -2.16
N ALA A 65 -1.88 20.16 -2.20
CA ALA A 65 -0.87 19.96 -3.22
C ALA A 65 -1.23 18.77 -4.12
N SER A 66 -0.50 18.60 -5.21
CA SER A 66 -0.65 17.45 -6.08
C SER A 66 -0.14 16.17 -5.39
N GLY A 67 -0.97 15.14 -5.39
CA GLY A 67 -0.69 13.84 -4.79
C GLY A 67 -1.32 12.72 -5.62
N PHE A 68 -1.11 11.46 -5.23
CA PHE A 68 -1.79 10.35 -5.89
C PHE A 68 -3.27 10.33 -5.53
N SER A 69 -4.10 9.97 -6.51
CA SER A 69 -5.54 9.86 -6.31
C SER A 69 -5.88 8.94 -5.15
N VAL A 70 -6.70 9.43 -4.22
CA VAL A 70 -7.15 8.68 -3.04
C VAL A 70 -7.90 7.43 -3.47
N SER A 71 -8.83 7.55 -4.42
CA SER A 71 -9.65 6.41 -4.88
C SER A 71 -8.82 5.33 -5.55
N GLN A 72 -7.86 5.70 -6.41
CA GLN A 72 -6.98 4.72 -7.06
C GLN A 72 -6.01 4.08 -6.07
N THR A 73 -5.50 4.87 -5.12
CA THR A 73 -4.62 4.36 -4.06
C THR A 73 -5.35 3.36 -3.17
N ASP A 74 -6.53 3.73 -2.67
CA ASP A 74 -7.32 2.89 -1.78
C ASP A 74 -7.77 1.61 -2.50
N SER A 75 -8.22 1.71 -3.77
CA SER A 75 -8.57 0.54 -4.58
C SER A 75 -7.38 -0.39 -4.81
N TYR A 76 -6.20 0.15 -5.05
CA TYR A 76 -5.00 -0.67 -5.25
C TYR A 76 -4.54 -1.35 -3.96
N ILE A 77 -4.65 -0.67 -2.82
CA ILE A 77 -4.39 -1.28 -1.51
C ILE A 77 -5.39 -2.43 -1.25
N ASP A 78 -6.67 -2.24 -1.56
CA ASP A 78 -7.68 -3.30 -1.41
C ASP A 78 -7.35 -4.52 -2.28
N ASP A 79 -6.85 -4.32 -3.51
CA ASP A 79 -6.42 -5.41 -4.38
C ASP A 79 -5.19 -6.15 -3.82
N LEU A 80 -4.21 -5.43 -3.26
CA LEU A 80 -3.06 -6.04 -2.58
C LEU A 80 -3.48 -6.84 -1.34
N GLU A 81 -4.44 -6.34 -0.56
CA GLU A 81 -4.96 -7.05 0.61
C GLU A 81 -5.71 -8.32 0.21
N ARG A 82 -6.44 -8.30 -0.90
CA ARG A 82 -7.07 -9.50 -1.48
C ARG A 82 -6.02 -10.52 -1.91
N GLU A 83 -4.95 -10.08 -2.59
CA GLU A 83 -3.88 -10.98 -3.00
C GLU A 83 -3.21 -11.66 -1.79
N ILE A 84 -2.98 -10.92 -0.70
CA ILE A 84 -2.45 -11.50 0.54
C ILE A 84 -3.44 -12.50 1.13
N ALA A 85 -4.73 -12.17 1.19
CA ALA A 85 -5.74 -13.08 1.71
C ALA A 85 -5.82 -14.38 0.90
N ASP A 86 -5.78 -14.29 -0.43
CA ASP A 86 -5.77 -15.46 -1.32
C ASP A 86 -4.51 -16.32 -1.10
N LYS A 87 -3.35 -15.70 -0.90
CA LYS A 87 -2.09 -16.43 -0.62
C LYS A 87 -2.03 -17.07 0.76
N VAL A 88 -2.74 -16.52 1.75
CA VAL A 88 -2.82 -17.07 3.12
C VAL A 88 -3.85 -18.20 3.21
N MET A 89 -4.90 -18.17 2.39
CA MET A 89 -5.92 -19.22 2.36
C MET A 89 -5.54 -20.44 1.49
N LEU A 90 -4.43 -20.37 0.75
CA LEU A 90 -3.84 -21.47 -0.03
C LEU A 90 -2.85 -22.29 0.79
#